data_AF-A0A7Y2CKJ6-F1
#
_entry.id   AF-A0A7Y2CKJ6-F1
#
_cell.length_a   1.000
_cell.length_b   1.000
_cell.length_c   1.000
_cell.angle_alpha   90.00
_cell.angle_beta   90.00
_cell.angle_gamma   90.00
#
_symmetry.space_group_name_H-M   'P 1'
#
loop_
_entity.id
_entity.type
_entity.pdbx_description
1 polymer ?
#
loop_
_entity_poly.entity_id
_entity_poly.type
_entity_poly.pdbx_seq_one_letter_code
_entity_poly.pdbx_strand_id
1 'polypeptide(L)'
;MTYIAGGDRNPYVAVAFGANSRPFLQAGELWRLVASMFLHANLLHLLINGYALFLLGSNLEAFYGPWRFLFLYLVSGILGSAASATFAEVVSVGASGGIFGLLGGSIVFAFKYRDVLPPKVSRLMGTTLLPWVG
;
A
#
# COMPACT_ATOMS: atom_id res chain seq x y z
N MET A 1 -8.10 -7.14 -11.64
CA MET A 1 -7.29 -7.69 -12.75
C MET A 1 -7.58 -6.90 -14.02
N THR A 2 -6.91 -5.77 -14.25
CA THR A 2 -7.11 -4.95 -15.46
C THR A 2 -6.37 -5.52 -16.68
N TYR A 3 -5.28 -6.26 -16.43
CA TYR A 3 -4.46 -6.94 -17.44
C TYR A 3 -5.23 -7.99 -18.27
N ILE A 4 -6.08 -8.80 -17.62
CA ILE A 4 -6.87 -9.85 -18.32
C ILE A 4 -7.89 -9.24 -19.30
N ALA A 5 -8.31 -7.99 -19.07
CA ALA A 5 -9.22 -7.26 -19.94
C ALA A 5 -8.49 -6.44 -21.03
N GLY A 6 -7.21 -6.73 -21.33
CA GLY A 6 -6.42 -5.98 -22.32
C GLY A 6 -6.02 -4.57 -21.86
N GLY A 7 -6.04 -4.33 -20.55
CA GLY A 7 -5.89 -3.02 -19.93
C GLY A 7 -4.50 -2.71 -19.39
N ASP A 8 -3.44 -3.30 -19.94
CA ASP A 8 -2.08 -3.33 -19.38
C ASP A 8 -1.52 -1.94 -19.01
N ARG A 9 -2.06 -0.88 -19.65
CA ARG A 9 -1.94 0.53 -19.26
C ARG A 9 -3.16 1.38 -19.62
N ASN A 10 -4.32 0.77 -19.91
CA ASN A 10 -5.49 1.53 -20.35
C ASN A 10 -6.23 2.12 -19.13
N PRO A 11 -6.21 3.45 -18.92
CA PRO A 11 -6.86 4.06 -17.76
C PRO A 11 -8.38 3.89 -17.77
N TYR A 12 -9.01 3.77 -18.94
CA TYR A 12 -10.45 3.56 -19.06
C TYR A 12 -10.88 2.20 -18.50
N VAL A 13 -10.10 1.15 -18.80
CA VAL A 13 -10.33 -0.20 -18.24
C VAL A 13 -10.14 -0.15 -16.73
N ALA A 14 -9.06 0.46 -16.25
CA ALA A 14 -8.79 0.56 -14.82
C ALA A 14 -9.91 1.29 -14.07
N VAL A 15 -10.39 2.42 -14.60
CA VAL A 15 -11.52 3.18 -14.04
C VAL A 15 -12.80 2.34 -14.02
N ALA A 16 -13.10 1.58 -15.08
CA ALA A 16 -14.27 0.69 -15.10
C ALA A 16 -14.24 -0.36 -13.98
N PHE A 17 -13.05 -0.82 -13.60
CA PHE A 17 -12.86 -1.77 -12.50
C PHE A 17 -12.77 -1.14 -11.11
N GLY A 18 -12.84 0.20 -10.98
CA GLY A 18 -12.80 0.88 -9.69
C GLY A 18 -11.47 1.56 -9.35
N ALA A 19 -10.62 1.87 -10.34
CA ALA A 19 -9.39 2.61 -10.10
C ALA A 19 -9.67 3.99 -9.47
N ASN A 20 -8.67 4.44 -8.71
CA ASN A 20 -8.71 5.72 -8.03
C ASN A 20 -8.52 6.85 -9.05
N SER A 21 -9.42 7.83 -9.02
CA SER A 21 -9.45 8.91 -9.99
C SER A 21 -10.20 10.12 -9.41
N ARG A 22 -9.58 11.30 -9.47
CA ARG A 22 -10.07 12.54 -8.85
C ARG A 22 -11.51 12.91 -9.27
N PRO A 23 -11.90 12.87 -10.56
CA PRO A 23 -13.27 13.21 -10.97
C PRO A 23 -14.33 12.30 -10.35
N PHE A 24 -14.05 10.99 -10.24
CA PHE A 24 -15.00 10.03 -9.67
C PHE A 24 -15.13 10.17 -8.16
N LEU A 25 -14.03 10.48 -7.47
CA LEU A 25 -14.10 10.79 -6.03
C LEU A 25 -14.92 12.06 -5.77
N GLN A 26 -14.77 13.09 -6.60
CA GLN A 26 -15.58 14.31 -6.53
C GLN A 26 -17.07 14.05 -6.83
N ALA A 27 -17.36 13.03 -7.65
CA ALA A 27 -18.73 12.54 -7.88
C ALA A 27 -19.27 11.66 -6.73
N GLY A 28 -18.51 11.44 -5.65
CA GLY A 28 -18.95 10.69 -4.47
C GLY A 28 -18.58 9.20 -4.47
N GLU A 29 -17.81 8.72 -5.45
CA GLU A 29 -17.44 7.30 -5.56
C GLU A 29 -16.27 6.92 -4.62
N LEU A 30 -16.42 7.18 -3.32
CA LEU A 30 -15.37 6.98 -2.30
C LEU A 30 -14.94 5.51 -2.13
N TRP A 31 -15.79 4.56 -2.53
CA TRP A 31 -15.47 3.13 -2.56
C TRP A 31 -14.23 2.82 -3.42
N ARG A 32 -13.91 3.69 -4.39
CA ARG A 32 -12.71 3.58 -5.23
C ARG A 32 -11.41 3.70 -4.45
N LEU A 33 -11.40 4.40 -3.31
CA LEU A 33 -10.23 4.51 -2.44
C LEU A 33 -9.80 3.16 -1.87
N VAL A 34 -10.76 2.25 -1.68
CA VAL A 34 -10.51 0.88 -1.20
C VAL A 34 -10.35 -0.06 -2.38
N ALA A 35 -11.23 0.02 -3.38
CA ALA A 35 -11.20 -0.87 -4.54
C ALA A 35 -9.88 -0.77 -5.32
N SER A 36 -9.33 0.44 -5.50
CA SER A 36 -8.06 0.67 -6.20
C SER A 36 -6.88 -0.06 -5.57
N MET A 37 -6.91 -0.32 -4.26
CA MET A 37 -5.85 -1.02 -3.53
C MET A 37 -5.67 -2.48 -4.00
N PHE A 38 -6.72 -3.08 -4.56
CA PHE A 38 -6.71 -4.47 -5.05
C PHE A 38 -6.50 -4.56 -6.56
N LEU A 39 -6.57 -3.43 -7.26
CA LEU A 39 -6.32 -3.37 -8.70
C LEU A 39 -4.81 -3.21 -8.96
N HIS A 40 -4.33 -3.81 -10.04
CA HIS A 40 -2.94 -3.73 -10.45
C HIS A 40 -2.89 -3.60 -11.96
N ALA A 41 -2.12 -2.63 -12.44
CA ALA A 41 -2.02 -2.28 -13.86
C ALA A 41 -1.55 -3.45 -14.74
N ASN A 42 -0.63 -4.27 -14.23
CA ASN A 42 -0.08 -5.43 -14.93
C ASN A 42 0.38 -6.50 -13.94
N LEU A 43 0.73 -7.68 -14.47
CA LEU A 43 1.14 -8.84 -13.68
C LEU A 43 2.41 -8.55 -12.85
N LEU A 44 3.41 -7.88 -13.44
CA LEU A 44 4.64 -7.55 -12.71
C LEU A 44 4.34 -6.64 -11.50
N HIS A 45 3.48 -5.64 -11.67
CA HIS A 45 3.06 -4.75 -10.59
C HIS A 45 2.35 -5.54 -9.47
N LEU A 46 1.49 -6.51 -9.81
CA LEU A 46 0.89 -7.42 -8.84
C LEU A 46 1.93 -8.27 -8.12
N LEU A 47 2.86 -8.87 -8.85
CA LEU A 47 3.90 -9.74 -8.28
C LEU A 47 4.81 -8.99 -7.32
N ILE A 48 5.23 -7.77 -7.67
CA ILE A 48 6.09 -6.95 -6.80
C ILE A 48 5.34 -6.56 -5.52
N ASN A 49 4.10 -6.08 -5.61
CA ASN A 49 3.32 -5.73 -4.43
C ASN A 49 3.00 -6.96 -3.57
N GLY A 50 2.67 -8.09 -4.19
CA GLY A 50 2.42 -9.34 -3.50
C GLY A 50 3.67 -9.85 -2.76
N TYR A 51 4.84 -9.80 -3.41
CA TYR A 51 6.10 -10.16 -2.80
C TYR A 51 6.49 -9.21 -1.65
N ALA A 52 6.27 -7.91 -1.83
CA ALA A 52 6.49 -6.92 -0.78
C ALA A 52 5.56 -7.14 0.43
N LEU A 53 4.27 -7.40 0.20
CA LEU A 53 3.33 -7.77 1.27
C LEU A 53 3.71 -9.09 1.93
N PHE A 54 4.19 -10.07 1.17
CA PHE A 54 4.64 -11.33 1.74
C PHE A 54 5.85 -11.14 2.67
N LEU A 55 6.87 -10.42 2.24
CA LEU A 55 8.07 -10.19 3.05
C LEU A 55 7.86 -9.22 4.21
N LEU A 56 7.34 -8.02 3.93
CA LEU A 56 7.14 -7.00 4.95
C LEU A 56 5.90 -7.32 5.80
N GLY A 57 4.79 -7.65 5.15
CA GLY A 57 3.52 -7.87 5.80
C GLY A 57 3.53 -9.06 6.75
N SER A 58 4.15 -10.20 6.40
CA SER A 58 4.23 -11.35 7.32
C SER A 58 4.97 -11.02 8.62
N ASN A 59 6.07 -10.27 8.54
CA ASN A 59 6.82 -9.82 9.72
C ASN A 59 6.01 -8.82 10.57
N LEU A 60 5.34 -7.86 9.93
CA LEU A 60 4.53 -6.87 10.63
C LEU A 60 3.25 -7.47 11.21
N GLU A 61 2.64 -8.44 10.54
CA GLU A 61 1.48 -9.18 11.04
C GLU A 61 1.84 -10.00 12.27
N ALA A 62 2.97 -10.72 12.25
CA ALA A 62 3.47 -11.43 13.42
C ALA A 62 3.78 -10.49 14.60
N PHE A 63 4.25 -9.27 14.32
CA PHE A 63 4.59 -8.29 15.35
C PHE A 63 3.37 -7.56 15.95
N TYR A 64 2.47 -7.04 15.11
CA TYR A 64 1.32 -6.25 15.55
C TYR A 64 0.07 -7.10 15.84
N GLY A 65 0.02 -8.31 15.30
CA GLY A 65 -1.18 -9.15 15.20
C GLY A 65 -2.03 -8.83 13.96
N PRO A 66 -2.87 -9.78 13.52
CA PRO A 66 -3.59 -9.71 12.24
C PRO A 66 -4.51 -8.49 12.13
N TRP A 67 -5.27 -8.18 13.18
CA TRP A 67 -6.23 -7.08 13.14
C TRP A 67 -5.58 -5.69 13.10
N ARG A 68 -4.48 -5.51 13.83
CA ARG A 68 -3.74 -4.23 13.82
C ARG A 68 -3.01 -4.05 12.50
N PHE A 69 -2.39 -5.11 11.99
CA PHE A 69 -1.78 -5.11 10.67
C PHE A 69 -2.79 -4.74 9.59
N LEU A 70 -3.95 -5.41 9.55
CA LEU A 70 -5.00 -5.13 8.58
C LEU A 70 -5.50 -3.68 8.68
N PHE A 71 -5.74 -3.20 9.90
CA PHE A 71 -6.16 -1.82 10.14
C PHE A 71 -5.12 -0.82 9.62
N LEU A 72 -3.84 -1.00 9.96
CA LEU A 72 -2.75 -0.14 9.51
C LEU A 72 -2.64 -0.14 7.98
N TYR A 73 -2.68 -1.33 7.35
CA TYR A 73 -2.63 -1.48 5.91
C TYR A 73 -3.79 -0.75 5.21
N LEU A 74 -5.03 -0.95 5.69
CA LEU A 74 -6.22 -0.34 5.10
C LEU A 74 -6.21 1.18 5.25
N VAL A 75 -5.95 1.69 6.46
CA VAL A 75 -5.90 3.13 6.70
C VAL A 75 -4.80 3.78 5.87
N SER A 76 -3.60 3.19 5.84
CA SER A 76 -2.51 3.67 5.00
C SER A 76 -2.86 3.67 3.51
N GLY A 77 -3.50 2.61 3.01
CA GLY A 77 -3.89 2.52 1.61
C GLY A 77 -4.99 3.49 1.21
N ILE A 78 -5.97 3.72 2.08
CA ILE A 78 -7.04 4.72 1.87
C ILE A 78 -6.44 6.12 1.87
N LEU A 79 -5.61 6.47 2.86
CA LEU A 79 -4.95 7.78 2.93
C LEU A 79 -4.00 7.99 1.75
N GLY A 80 -3.25 6.96 1.35
CA GLY A 80 -2.38 7.00 0.18
C GLY A 80 -3.18 7.21 -1.11
N SER A 81 -4.33 6.55 -1.26
CA SER A 81 -5.22 6.74 -2.41
C SER A 81 -5.84 8.14 -2.42
N ALA A 82 -6.27 8.65 -1.27
CA ALA A 82 -6.79 10.01 -1.14
C ALA A 82 -5.71 11.04 -1.49
N ALA A 83 -4.51 10.91 -0.90
CA ALA A 83 -3.36 11.76 -1.22
C ALA A 83 -3.00 11.69 -2.70
N SER A 84 -2.97 10.50 -3.29
CA SER A 84 -2.75 10.32 -4.73
C SER A 84 -3.77 11.08 -5.56
N ALA A 85 -5.06 11.06 -5.20
CA ALA A 85 -6.10 11.76 -5.96
C ALA A 85 -6.09 13.28 -5.73
N THR A 86 -5.61 13.74 -4.57
CA THR A 86 -5.49 15.17 -4.25
C THR A 86 -4.27 15.80 -4.91
N PHE A 87 -3.13 15.12 -4.88
CA PHE A 87 -1.84 15.67 -5.30
C PHE A 87 -1.41 15.23 -6.69
N ALA A 88 -2.00 14.18 -7.26
CA ALA A 88 -1.70 13.71 -8.60
C ALA A 88 -2.98 13.57 -9.44
N GLU A 89 -3.02 14.21 -10.60
CA GLU A 89 -4.14 14.11 -11.55
C GLU A 89 -4.00 12.88 -12.45
N VAL A 90 -3.74 11.72 -11.86
CA VAL A 90 -3.55 10.45 -12.57
C VAL A 90 -4.48 9.37 -12.04
N VAL A 91 -4.90 8.47 -12.92
CA VAL A 91 -5.58 7.23 -12.52
C VAL A 91 -4.58 6.34 -11.82
N SER A 92 -4.87 5.93 -10.58
CA SER A 92 -3.98 5.09 -9.79
C SER A 92 -4.64 3.79 -9.32
N VAL A 93 -3.81 2.75 -9.23
CA VAL A 93 -4.16 1.40 -8.77
C VAL A 93 -2.97 0.83 -8.02
N GLY A 94 -3.21 -0.05 -7.05
CA GLY A 94 -2.17 -0.86 -6.41
C GLY A 94 -2.20 -0.82 -4.90
N ALA A 95 -1.67 -1.89 -4.30
CA ALA A 95 -1.49 -2.04 -2.86
C ALA A 95 -0.38 -1.15 -2.27
N SER A 96 0.42 -0.51 -3.12
CA SER A 96 1.65 0.20 -2.75
C SER A 96 1.44 1.30 -1.71
N GLY A 97 0.31 2.03 -1.76
CA GLY A 97 -0.01 3.04 -0.73
C GLY A 97 -0.10 2.44 0.68
N GLY A 98 -0.71 1.26 0.80
CA GLY A 98 -0.77 0.52 2.07
C GLY A 98 0.61 0.01 2.50
N ILE A 99 1.38 -0.54 1.56
CA ILE A 99 2.74 -1.07 1.82
C ILE A 99 3.69 0.03 2.27
N PHE A 100 3.71 1.19 1.59
CA PHE A 100 4.56 2.31 1.97
C PHE A 100 4.12 2.93 3.30
N GLY A 101 2.82 2.96 3.60
CA GLY A 101 2.36 3.40 4.91
C GLY A 101 2.75 2.45 6.04
N LEU A 102 2.74 1.13 5.80
CA LEU A 102 3.28 0.14 6.74
C LEU A 102 4.80 0.31 6.94
N LEU A 103 5.55 0.53 5.86
CA LEU A 103 6.99 0.80 5.90
C LEU A 103 7.27 2.07 6.72
N GLY A 104 6.65 3.19 6.35
CA GLY A 104 6.81 4.48 7.02
C GLY A 104 6.38 4.43 8.49
N GLY A 105 5.25 3.79 8.79
CA GLY A 105 4.78 3.60 10.16
C GLY A 105 5.75 2.77 11.00
N SER A 106 6.34 1.73 10.42
CA SER A 106 7.34 0.89 11.08
C SER A 106 8.64 1.64 11.33
N ILE A 107 9.08 2.48 10.39
CA ILE A 107 10.24 3.35 10.55
C ILE A 107 10.00 4.33 11.71
N VAL A 108 8.86 5.03 11.72
CA VAL A 108 8.51 5.97 12.80
C VAL A 108 8.42 5.27 14.15
N PHE A 109 7.83 4.07 14.21
CA PHE A 109 7.77 3.27 15.42
C PHE A 109 9.17 2.90 15.93
N ALA A 110 10.04 2.39 15.05
CA ALA A 110 11.40 2.03 15.39
C ALA A 110 12.19 3.22 15.93
N PHE A 111 12.07 4.40 15.30
CA PHE A 111 12.73 5.62 15.78
C PHE A 111 12.19 6.09 17.12
N LYS A 112 10.86 6.09 17.31
CA LYS A 112 10.22 6.60 18.52
C LYS A 112 10.50 5.72 19.75
N TYR A 113 10.57 4.41 19.56
CA TYR A 113 10.75 3.45 20.66
C TYR A 113 12.16 2.82 20.70
N ARG A 114 13.13 3.43 20.02
CA ARG A 114 14.51 2.90 19.89
C ARG A 114 15.17 2.55 21.23
N ASP A 115 14.85 3.29 22.29
CA ASP A 115 15.45 3.15 23.62
C ASP A 115 14.75 2.09 24.48
N VAL A 116 13.56 1.65 24.05
CA VAL A 116 12.72 0.65 24.74
C VAL A 116 12.78 -0.70 24.03
N LEU A 117 12.98 -0.70 22.71
CA LEU A 117 13.00 -1.92 21.92
C LEU A 117 14.24 -2.78 22.21
N PRO A 118 14.09 -4.11 22.37
CA PRO A 118 15.23 -5.00 22.48
C PRO A 118 16.17 -4.83 21.27
N PRO A 119 17.50 -4.90 21.45
CA PRO A 119 18.46 -4.71 20.36
C PRO A 119 18.22 -5.63 19.16
N LYS A 120 17.64 -6.82 19.38
CA LYS A 120 17.22 -7.75 18.32
C LYS A 120 16.06 -7.22 17.48
N VAL A 121 15.07 -6.58 18.10
CA VAL A 121 13.89 -6.02 17.41
C VAL A 121 14.29 -4.75 16.66
N SER A 122 15.11 -3.89 17.29
CA SER A 122 15.66 -2.71 16.63
C SER A 122 16.53 -3.09 15.41
N ARG A 123 17.34 -4.15 15.50
CA ARG A 123 18.07 -4.70 14.35
C ARG A 123 17.17 -5.34 13.31
N LEU A 124 16.14 -6.10 13.70
CA LEU A 124 15.21 -6.71 12.75
C LEU A 124 14.48 -5.62 11.95
N MET A 125 13.98 -4.58 12.62
CA MET A 125 13.38 -3.43 11.94
C MET A 125 14.43 -2.70 11.08
N GLY A 126 15.66 -2.53 11.55
CA GLY A 126 16.76 -1.98 10.72
C GLY A 126 17.03 -2.79 9.46
N THR A 127 17.36 -4.08 9.58
CA THR A 127 17.76 -4.96 8.46
C THR A 127 16.62 -5.33 7.53
N THR A 128 15.39 -5.42 8.05
CA THR A 128 14.21 -5.70 7.23
C THR A 128 13.73 -4.47 6.47
N LEU A 129 13.94 -3.25 6.99
CA LEU A 129 13.49 -2.01 6.35
C LEU A 129 14.58 -1.35 5.49
N LEU A 130 15.89 -1.53 5.78
CA LEU A 130 17.01 -0.93 5.02
C LEU A 130 16.95 -1.20 3.50
N PRO A 131 16.68 -2.44 3.03
CA PRO A 131 16.62 -2.73 1.60
C PRO A 131 15.46 -2.04 0.85
N TRP A 132 14.49 -1.48 1.57
CA TRP A 132 13.30 -0.82 0.99
C TRP A 132 13.43 0.71 0.98
N VAL A 133 14.44 1.26 1.64
CA VAL A 133 14.68 2.71 1.77
C VAL A 133 15.91 3.15 0.95
N GLY A 134 16.69 2.20 0.43
CA GLY A 134 17.88 2.43 -0.41
C GLY A 134 17.61 2.31 -1.90
#